data_AF-A0A368GZN7-F1
#
_entry.id   AF-A0A368GZN7-F1
#
_cell.length_a   1.000
_cell.length_b   1.000
_cell.length_c   1.000
_cell.angle_alpha   90.00
_cell.angle_beta   90.00
_cell.angle_gamma   90.00
#
_symmetry.space_group_name_H-M   'P 1'
#
loop_
_entity.id
_entity.type
_entity.pdbx_description
1 polymer ?
#
loop_
_entity_poly.entity_id
_entity_poly.type
_entity_poly.pdbx_seq_one_letter_code
_entity_poly.pdbx_strand_id
1 'polypeptide(L)'
;MSEILIDGFTLTNSWLQDQIEREHGRRPLVSKVEPLGPDAVGYMSVIRRVHLEWDSDLSELPNSVIVKIPCTTAASDAFESAGATMMELDTYSLGRISHTLETKFYRLMQDEKQKSLLVPKIYVAEGYDSEQPVIVMEDYRNCSVMDVVDGFSEKQLFAVFEQIANLQALSVTNKQWITVLKDDEVSFEETFHAHQIGKGSMFTKCYEAETKEIF
;
A
#
# COMPACT_ATOMS: atom_id res chain seq x y z
N MET A 1 23.14 15.00 7.60
CA MET A 1 21.80 14.59 7.18
C MET A 1 20.97 14.29 8.41
N SER A 2 19.67 14.56 8.38
CA SER A 2 18.77 14.12 9.45
C SER A 2 18.85 12.60 9.58
N GLU A 3 18.86 12.05 10.79
CA GLU A 3 18.80 10.60 10.99
C GLU A 3 17.38 10.06 10.74
N ILE A 4 16.37 10.92 10.92
CA ILE A 4 14.97 10.62 10.64
C ILE A 4 14.76 10.58 9.12
N LEU A 5 14.12 9.52 8.62
CA LEU A 5 13.83 9.32 7.21
C LEU A 5 12.66 10.19 6.74
N ILE A 6 11.59 10.25 7.55
CA ILE A 6 10.38 11.03 7.27
C ILE A 6 9.95 11.74 8.56
N ASP A 7 9.91 13.07 8.51
CA ASP A 7 9.51 13.90 9.66
C ASP A 7 8.12 13.48 10.20
N GLY A 8 7.99 13.42 11.52
CA GLY A 8 6.78 12.98 12.20
C GLY A 8 6.67 11.46 12.43
N PHE A 9 7.64 10.68 11.94
CA PHE A 9 7.69 9.23 12.14
C PHE A 9 9.01 8.80 12.81
N THR A 10 9.01 7.59 13.39
CA THR A 10 10.17 7.02 14.09
C THR A 10 11.18 6.35 13.16
N LEU A 11 10.87 6.26 11.87
CA LEU A 11 11.68 5.56 10.87
C LEU A 11 12.98 6.33 10.56
N THR A 12 14.12 5.65 10.60
CA THR A 12 15.44 6.27 10.39
C THR A 12 16.09 5.84 9.08
N ASN A 13 17.05 6.66 8.62
CA ASN A 13 17.91 6.33 7.48
C ASN A 13 18.70 5.05 7.74
N SER A 14 19.33 4.92 8.93
CA SER A 14 20.08 3.73 9.29
C SER A 14 19.24 2.45 9.24
N TRP A 15 18.01 2.51 9.76
CA TRP A 15 17.10 1.37 9.74
C TRP A 15 16.81 0.94 8.30
N LEU A 16 16.46 1.88 7.41
CA LEU A 16 16.15 1.53 6.02
C LEU A 16 17.38 0.91 5.32
N GLN A 17 18.55 1.50 5.53
CA GLN A 17 19.81 0.98 4.97
C GLN A 17 20.11 -0.45 5.43
N ASP A 18 19.90 -0.76 6.72
CA ASP A 18 20.09 -2.11 7.26
C ASP A 18 19.19 -3.13 6.55
N GLN A 19 17.95 -2.75 6.25
CA GLN A 19 16.99 -3.65 5.58
C GLN A 19 17.37 -3.89 4.13
N ILE A 20 17.75 -2.84 3.40
CA ILE A 20 18.21 -2.98 2.01
C ILE A 20 19.55 -3.74 1.94
N GLU A 21 20.43 -3.56 2.93
CA GLU A 21 21.70 -4.28 3.05
C GLU A 21 21.51 -5.78 3.25
N ARG A 22 20.52 -6.19 4.05
CA ARG A 22 20.20 -7.62 4.23
C ARG A 22 19.83 -8.31 2.93
N GLU A 23 19.13 -7.62 2.05
CA GLU A 23 18.68 -8.16 0.76
C GLU A 23 19.80 -8.17 -0.29
N HIS A 24 20.62 -7.12 -0.35
CA HIS A 24 21.62 -6.95 -1.42
C HIS A 24 23.06 -7.26 -1.00
N GLY A 25 23.29 -7.54 0.30
CA GLY A 25 24.62 -7.75 0.87
C GLY A 25 25.53 -6.51 0.85
N ARG A 26 24.95 -5.33 0.57
CA ARG A 26 25.65 -4.04 0.48
C ARG A 26 24.78 -2.94 1.04
N ARG A 27 25.40 -2.01 1.76
CA ARG A 27 24.71 -0.87 2.35
C ARG A 27 24.63 0.32 1.38
N PRO A 28 23.44 0.81 1.01
CA PRO A 28 23.31 2.06 0.27
C PRO A 28 23.44 3.28 1.19
N LEU A 29 23.71 4.44 0.61
CA LEU A 29 23.48 5.75 1.23
C LEU A 29 22.10 6.27 0.83
N VAL A 30 21.37 6.86 1.78
CA VAL A 30 20.15 7.60 1.46
C VAL A 30 20.55 9.00 1.02
N SER A 31 20.30 9.33 -0.24
CA SER A 31 20.69 10.63 -0.81
C SER A 31 19.57 11.65 -0.81
N LYS A 32 18.33 11.20 -1.03
CA LYS A 32 17.15 12.07 -1.11
C LYS A 32 15.88 11.33 -0.73
N VAL A 33 14.97 12.02 -0.04
CA VAL A 33 13.60 11.55 0.23
C VAL A 33 12.62 12.56 -0.35
N GLU A 34 11.65 12.12 -1.14
CA GLU A 34 10.66 13.00 -1.75
C GLU A 34 9.26 12.35 -1.85
N PRO A 35 8.18 13.14 -1.87
CA PRO A 35 6.85 12.64 -2.27
C PRO A 35 6.85 12.07 -3.69
N LEU A 36 5.92 11.17 -3.99
CA LEU A 36 5.81 10.56 -5.33
C LEU A 36 5.27 11.51 -6.41
N GLY A 37 4.61 12.59 -6.00
CA GLY A 37 3.94 13.54 -6.88
C GLY A 37 2.51 13.82 -6.41
N PRO A 38 1.81 14.76 -7.04
CA PRO A 38 0.44 15.14 -6.68
C PRO A 38 -0.57 14.01 -6.92
N ASP A 39 -0.31 13.12 -7.88
CA ASP A 39 -1.24 12.06 -8.29
C ASP A 39 -1.06 10.76 -7.50
N ALA A 40 -0.10 10.72 -6.57
CA ALA A 40 0.27 9.54 -5.78
C ALA A 40 0.29 9.85 -4.27
N VAL A 41 -0.71 10.62 -3.82
CA VAL A 41 -0.93 10.92 -2.40
C VAL A 41 -1.68 9.73 -1.79
N GLY A 42 -0.98 8.95 -0.96
CA GLY A 42 -1.60 7.81 -0.28
C GLY A 42 -2.73 8.25 0.65
N TYR A 43 -3.96 7.80 0.39
CA TYR A 43 -5.14 8.19 1.16
C TYR A 43 -5.08 7.79 2.64
N MET A 44 -4.37 6.71 3.00
CA MET A 44 -4.29 6.20 4.38
C MET A 44 -2.85 6.07 4.87
N SER A 45 -1.90 6.63 4.11
CA SER A 45 -0.49 6.40 4.33
C SER A 45 0.36 7.52 3.76
N VAL A 46 1.44 7.84 4.45
CA VAL A 46 2.49 8.67 3.88
C VAL A 46 3.36 7.78 2.98
N ILE A 47 3.42 8.14 1.70
CA ILE A 47 4.25 7.45 0.71
C ILE A 47 5.39 8.38 0.27
N ARG A 48 6.62 7.87 0.28
CA ARG A 48 7.83 8.58 -0.14
C ARG A 48 8.69 7.70 -1.04
N ARG A 49 9.31 8.35 -2.03
CA ARG A 49 10.44 7.80 -2.76
C ARG A 49 11.72 8.12 -2.00
N VAL A 50 12.52 7.10 -1.76
CA VAL A 50 13.86 7.23 -1.18
C VAL A 50 14.88 6.88 -2.26
N HIS A 51 15.75 7.82 -2.59
CA HIS A 51 16.85 7.63 -3.54
C HIS A 51 18.06 7.05 -2.81
N LEU A 52 18.66 6.06 -3.46
CA LEU A 52 19.77 5.27 -2.93
C LEU A 52 21.01 5.52 -3.78
N GLU A 53 22.13 5.78 -3.11
CA GLU A 53 23.45 5.86 -3.72
C GLU A 53 24.29 4.67 -3.28
N TRP A 54 25.02 4.09 -4.22
CA TRP A 54 25.82 2.89 -4.01
C TRP A 54 27.28 3.20 -4.28
N ASP A 55 28.18 2.64 -3.49
CA ASP A 55 29.64 2.71 -3.71
C ASP A 55 30.10 1.77 -4.85
N SER A 56 29.20 1.39 -5.74
CA SER A 56 29.48 0.48 -6.85
C SER A 56 28.53 0.70 -8.01
N ASP A 57 29.06 0.70 -9.23
CA ASP A 57 28.29 0.90 -10.47
C ASP A 57 27.56 -0.37 -10.96
N LEU A 58 27.06 -1.21 -10.04
CA LEU A 58 26.31 -2.41 -10.42
C LEU A 58 24.89 -2.01 -10.84
N SER A 59 24.56 -2.28 -12.10
CA SER A 59 23.24 -1.96 -12.68
C SER A 59 22.06 -2.71 -12.08
N GLU A 60 22.32 -3.74 -11.27
CA GLU A 60 21.29 -4.58 -10.63
C GLU A 60 20.78 -4.00 -9.30
N LEU A 61 21.44 -2.97 -8.77
CA LEU A 61 21.06 -2.35 -7.49
C LEU A 61 19.98 -1.28 -7.72
N PRO A 62 18.95 -1.21 -6.85
CA PRO A 62 17.88 -0.24 -7.02
C PRO A 62 18.39 1.17 -6.76
N ASN A 63 18.13 2.09 -7.69
CA ASN A 63 18.44 3.52 -7.51
C ASN A 63 17.47 4.20 -6.53
N SER A 64 16.32 3.58 -6.27
CA SER A 64 15.32 4.09 -5.36
C SER A 64 14.38 2.98 -4.87
N VAL A 65 13.75 3.24 -3.72
CA VAL A 65 12.69 2.41 -3.14
C VAL A 65 11.51 3.28 -2.72
N ILE A 66 10.35 2.66 -2.59
CA ILE A 66 9.15 3.28 -2.04
C ILE A 66 9.00 2.88 -0.58
N VAL A 67 8.77 3.88 0.26
CA VAL A 67 8.45 3.71 1.69
C VAL A 67 7.03 4.18 1.91
N LYS A 68 6.20 3.29 2.45
CA LYS A 68 4.80 3.52 2.79
C LYS A 68 4.60 3.30 4.28
N ILE A 69 4.18 4.35 4.99
CA ILE A 69 3.92 4.33 6.43
C ILE A 69 2.44 4.62 6.66
N PRO A 70 1.69 3.80 7.42
CA PRO A 70 0.29 4.08 7.71
C PRO A 70 0.19 5.39 8.51
N CYS A 71 -0.80 6.22 8.17
CA CYS A 71 -0.94 7.56 8.72
C CYS A 71 -2.42 7.87 8.97
N THR A 72 -2.80 7.97 10.23
CA THR A 72 -4.18 8.18 10.66
C THR A 72 -4.72 9.56 10.29
N THR A 73 -3.86 10.59 10.30
CA THR A 73 -4.25 11.94 9.86
C THR A 73 -4.55 11.97 8.37
N ALA A 74 -3.72 11.32 7.53
CA ALA A 74 -3.99 11.19 6.10
C ALA A 74 -5.33 10.47 5.85
N ALA A 75 -5.61 9.39 6.61
CA ALA A 75 -6.88 8.68 6.53
C ALA A 75 -8.06 9.61 6.87
N SER A 76 -7.97 10.39 7.96
CA SER A 76 -9.01 11.34 8.35
C SER A 76 -9.29 12.37 7.25
N ASP A 77 -8.25 13.00 6.70
CA ASP A 77 -8.35 14.03 5.67
C ASP A 77 -9.03 13.48 4.39
N ALA A 78 -8.71 12.23 4.02
CA ALA A 78 -9.32 11.53 2.90
C ALA A 78 -10.83 11.31 3.09
N PHE A 79 -11.26 10.87 4.28
CA PHE A 79 -12.67 10.64 4.58
C PHE A 79 -13.46 11.95 4.64
N GLU A 80 -12.90 13.00 5.24
CA GLU A 80 -13.51 14.32 5.27
C GLU A 80 -13.69 14.87 3.84
N SER A 81 -12.67 14.71 2.99
CA SER A 81 -12.73 15.12 1.57
C SER A 81 -13.80 14.35 0.78
N ALA A 82 -14.07 13.08 1.15
CA ALA A 82 -15.15 12.27 0.59
C ALA A 82 -16.54 12.56 1.20
N GLY A 83 -16.66 13.54 2.10
CA GLY A 83 -17.92 13.91 2.75
C GLY A 83 -18.38 12.90 3.82
N ALA A 84 -17.50 12.02 4.27
CA ALA A 84 -17.77 11.05 5.32
C ALA A 84 -17.30 11.58 6.68
N THR A 85 -18.21 11.66 7.65
CA THR A 85 -17.84 11.92 9.06
C THR A 85 -17.63 10.58 9.76
N MET A 86 -16.38 10.13 9.86
CA MET A 86 -15.99 8.99 10.70
C MET A 86 -15.55 9.47 12.07
N MET A 87 -15.80 8.66 13.12
CA MET A 87 -15.15 8.91 14.41
C MET A 87 -13.67 8.53 14.32
N GLU A 88 -12.80 9.16 15.13
CA GLU A 88 -11.35 8.85 15.15
C GLU A 88 -11.06 7.36 15.39
N LEU A 89 -11.93 6.67 16.14
CA LEU A 89 -11.80 5.23 16.38
C LEU A 89 -12.00 4.40 15.10
N ASP A 90 -12.80 4.90 14.16
CA ASP A 90 -13.12 4.22 12.90
C ASP A 90 -11.99 4.39 11.88
N THR A 91 -11.39 5.58 11.79
CA THR A 91 -10.23 5.85 10.91
C THR A 91 -8.99 5.11 11.38
N TYR A 92 -8.75 5.06 12.70
CA TYR A 92 -7.67 4.27 13.29
C TYR A 92 -7.84 2.78 13.02
N SER A 93 -9.05 2.24 13.25
CA SER A 93 -9.33 0.82 13.06
C SER A 93 -9.20 0.40 11.60
N LEU A 94 -9.71 1.21 10.67
CA LEU A 94 -9.61 0.93 9.24
C LEU A 94 -8.17 1.04 8.75
N GLY A 95 -7.42 2.09 9.13
CA GLY A 95 -6.00 2.23 8.80
C GLY A 95 -5.17 1.04 9.27
N ARG A 96 -5.42 0.57 10.49
CA ARG A 96 -4.80 -0.64 11.03
C ARG A 96 -5.14 -1.88 10.22
N ILE A 97 -6.42 -2.12 9.96
CA ILE A 97 -6.85 -3.32 9.23
C ILE A 97 -6.28 -3.31 7.81
N SER A 98 -6.37 -2.18 7.09
CA SER A 98 -5.85 -2.05 5.73
C SER A 98 -4.34 -2.31 5.67
N HIS A 99 -3.54 -1.72 6.56
CA HIS A 99 -2.09 -1.95 6.60
C HIS A 99 -1.75 -3.40 6.97
N THR A 100 -2.46 -3.98 7.94
CA THR A 100 -2.26 -5.38 8.33
C THR A 100 -2.60 -6.35 7.19
N LEU A 101 -3.72 -6.15 6.49
CA LEU A 101 -4.09 -6.96 5.32
C LEU A 101 -3.07 -6.81 4.19
N GLU A 102 -2.62 -5.59 3.91
CA GLU A 102 -1.64 -5.32 2.85
C GLU A 102 -0.29 -5.99 3.14
N THR A 103 0.24 -5.88 4.37
CA THR A 103 1.50 -6.55 4.76
C THR A 103 1.39 -8.07 4.68
N LYS A 104 0.27 -8.65 5.12
CA LYS A 104 0.02 -10.09 5.04
C LYS A 104 -0.11 -10.58 3.60
N PHE A 105 -0.82 -9.83 2.75
CA PHE A 105 -0.94 -10.13 1.33
C PHE A 105 0.43 -10.15 0.66
N TYR A 106 1.25 -9.11 0.88
CA TYR A 106 2.59 -9.06 0.31
C TYR A 106 3.48 -10.21 0.74
N ARG A 107 3.47 -10.58 2.03
CA ARG A 107 4.22 -11.73 2.54
C ARG A 107 3.76 -13.04 1.88
N LEU A 108 2.44 -13.24 1.76
CA LEU A 108 1.88 -14.40 1.06
C LEU A 108 2.38 -14.48 -0.38
N MET A 109 2.41 -13.33 -1.08
CA MET A 109 2.87 -13.27 -2.47
C MET A 109 4.37 -13.48 -2.64
N GLN A 110 5.19 -13.16 -1.64
CA GLN A 110 6.62 -13.46 -1.66
C GLN A 110 6.93 -14.95 -1.57
N ASP A 111 6.13 -15.69 -0.78
CA ASP A 111 6.28 -17.13 -0.58
C ASP A 111 5.70 -17.96 -1.74
N GLU A 112 4.89 -17.33 -2.60
CA GLU A 112 4.27 -17.99 -3.74
C GLU A 112 5.31 -18.37 -4.80
N LYS A 113 5.42 -19.67 -5.09
CA LYS A 113 6.42 -20.19 -6.02
C LYS A 113 6.12 -19.82 -7.46
N GLN A 114 4.83 -19.79 -7.81
CA GLN A 114 4.39 -19.38 -9.13
C GLN A 114 3.94 -17.92 -9.09
N LYS A 115 4.82 -17.03 -9.55
CA LYS A 115 4.52 -15.59 -9.65
C LYS A 115 3.53 -15.30 -10.78
N SER A 116 2.25 -15.61 -10.55
CA SER A 116 1.14 -15.33 -11.47
C SER A 116 0.67 -13.88 -11.40
N LEU A 117 1.00 -13.18 -10.32
CA LEU A 117 0.67 -11.77 -10.09
C LEU A 117 1.91 -10.89 -10.17
N LEU A 118 1.73 -9.73 -10.79
CA LEU A 118 2.70 -8.65 -10.84
C LEU A 118 2.57 -7.80 -9.57
N VAL A 119 3.26 -8.23 -8.52
CA VAL A 119 3.42 -7.45 -7.29
C VAL A 119 4.84 -6.87 -7.22
N PRO A 120 5.04 -5.67 -6.67
CA PRO A 120 6.38 -5.12 -6.46
C PRO A 120 7.24 -6.06 -5.61
N LYS A 121 8.56 -6.06 -5.83
CA LYS A 121 9.47 -6.66 -4.85
C LYS A 121 9.31 -5.92 -3.52
N ILE A 122 9.07 -6.69 -2.46
CA ILE A 122 8.96 -6.15 -1.10
C ILE A 122 10.29 -6.41 -0.39
N TYR A 123 10.88 -5.36 0.16
CA TYR A 123 12.09 -5.46 0.98
C TYR A 123 11.71 -5.70 2.44
N VAL A 124 10.66 -5.02 2.90
CA VAL A 124 10.15 -5.12 4.26
C VAL A 124 8.65 -4.89 4.24
N ALA A 125 7.91 -5.65 5.04
CA ALA A 125 6.52 -5.39 5.34
C ALA A 125 6.31 -5.63 6.83
N GLU A 126 6.35 -4.59 7.65
CA GLU A 126 6.11 -4.65 9.09
C GLU A 126 4.67 -4.27 9.41
N GLY A 127 4.02 -5.07 10.27
CA GLY A 127 2.62 -4.91 10.64
C GLY A 127 2.36 -3.63 11.43
N TYR A 128 1.08 -3.27 11.57
CA TYR A 128 0.68 -2.00 12.20
C TYR A 128 1.12 -1.90 13.67
N ASP A 129 1.08 -3.02 14.41
CA ASP A 129 1.45 -3.08 15.82
C ASP A 129 2.97 -3.27 16.06
N SER A 130 3.78 -3.23 15.00
CA SER A 130 5.24 -3.27 15.12
C SER A 130 5.79 -1.95 15.68
N GLU A 131 7.05 -1.95 16.14
CA GLU A 131 7.73 -0.72 16.56
C GLU A 131 7.83 0.30 15.41
N GLN A 132 7.86 -0.18 14.17
CA GLN A 132 8.01 0.63 12.96
C GLN A 132 7.07 0.10 11.87
N PRO A 133 5.79 0.47 11.87
CA PRO A 133 4.85 0.00 10.87
C PRO A 133 5.19 0.62 9.52
N VAL A 134 5.61 -0.23 8.56
CA VAL A 134 6.12 0.25 7.26
C VAL A 134 6.08 -0.85 6.23
N ILE A 135 5.87 -0.47 4.97
CA ILE A 135 6.15 -1.30 3.81
C ILE A 135 7.22 -0.60 2.98
N VAL A 136 8.31 -1.32 2.70
CA VAL A 136 9.39 -0.90 1.81
C VAL A 136 9.33 -1.78 0.56
N MET A 137 9.17 -1.16 -0.61
CA MET A 137 8.93 -1.87 -1.87
C MET A 137 9.70 -1.25 -3.04
N GLU A 138 9.77 -2.01 -4.12
CA GLU A 138 10.35 -1.60 -5.40
C GLU A 138 9.69 -0.32 -5.94
N ASP A 139 10.52 0.56 -6.50
CA ASP A 139 10.07 1.78 -7.15
C ASP A 139 9.95 1.58 -8.67
N TYR A 140 8.72 1.46 -9.15
CA TYR A 140 8.43 1.43 -10.57
C TYR A 140 8.60 2.82 -11.19
N ARG A 141 9.74 3.02 -11.84
CA ARG A 141 10.04 4.22 -12.61
C ARG A 141 9.30 4.17 -13.95
N ASN A 142 8.69 5.29 -14.35
CA ASN A 142 7.92 5.45 -15.60
C ASN A 142 6.51 4.83 -15.59
N CYS A 143 5.87 4.81 -14.43
CA CYS A 143 4.44 4.51 -14.31
C CYS A 143 3.64 5.78 -14.01
N SER A 144 2.42 5.85 -14.50
CA SER A 144 1.42 6.86 -14.15
C SER A 144 0.16 6.17 -13.65
N VAL A 145 -0.53 6.82 -12.72
CA VAL A 145 -1.90 6.44 -12.38
C VAL A 145 -2.78 6.89 -13.54
N MET A 146 -3.64 5.99 -14.02
CA MET A 146 -4.62 6.30 -15.06
C MET A 146 -5.99 6.31 -14.42
N ASP A 147 -6.75 7.39 -14.64
CA ASP A 147 -8.15 7.43 -14.27
C ASP A 147 -8.93 6.48 -15.20
N VAL A 148 -9.92 5.77 -14.64
CA VAL A 148 -10.83 4.94 -15.42
C VAL A 148 -11.61 5.79 -16.44
N VAL A 149 -11.89 7.06 -16.10
CA VAL A 149 -12.55 8.04 -16.96
C VAL A 149 -11.69 8.40 -18.18
N ASP A 150 -10.37 8.54 -18.00
CA ASP A 150 -9.44 8.83 -19.10
C ASP A 150 -9.30 7.64 -20.07
N GLY A 151 -9.65 6.45 -19.59
CA GLY A 151 -9.78 5.23 -20.37
C GLY A 151 -8.45 4.51 -20.62
N PHE A 152 -8.56 3.21 -20.86
CA PHE A 152 -7.43 2.34 -21.16
C PHE A 152 -7.36 2.03 -22.64
N SER A 153 -6.15 1.91 -23.18
CA SER A 153 -5.99 1.20 -24.46
C SER A 153 -6.40 -0.27 -24.30
N GLU A 154 -6.83 -0.90 -25.39
CA GLU A 154 -7.22 -2.31 -25.40
C GLU A 154 -6.14 -3.22 -24.77
N LYS A 155 -4.86 -2.97 -25.08
CA LYS A 155 -3.74 -3.74 -24.51
C LYS A 155 -3.61 -3.57 -23.00
N GLN A 156 -3.77 -2.35 -22.50
CA GLN A 156 -3.73 -2.07 -21.06
C GLN A 156 -4.92 -2.74 -20.35
N LEU A 157 -6.10 -2.68 -20.97
CA LEU A 157 -7.30 -3.34 -20.44
C LEU A 157 -7.08 -4.85 -20.30
N PHE A 158 -6.60 -5.53 -21.36
CA PHE A 158 -6.30 -6.95 -21.29
C PHE A 158 -5.26 -7.29 -20.22
N ALA A 159 -4.21 -6.47 -20.08
CA ALA A 159 -3.21 -6.67 -19.03
C ALA A 159 -3.80 -6.57 -17.61
N VAL A 160 -4.68 -5.59 -17.36
CA VAL A 160 -5.38 -5.45 -16.07
C VAL A 160 -6.31 -6.65 -15.82
N PHE A 161 -7.11 -7.05 -16.82
CA PHE A 161 -8.02 -8.18 -16.68
C PHE A 161 -7.28 -9.51 -16.47
N GLU A 162 -6.13 -9.71 -17.09
CA GLU A 162 -5.28 -10.88 -16.86
C GLU A 162 -4.81 -10.93 -15.39
N GLN A 163 -4.36 -9.80 -14.83
CA GLN A 163 -3.97 -9.75 -13.41
C GLN A 163 -5.15 -10.02 -12.47
N ILE A 164 -6.34 -9.50 -12.77
CA ILE A 164 -7.56 -9.80 -11.99
C ILE A 164 -7.92 -11.29 -12.07
N ALA A 165 -7.89 -11.87 -13.27
CA ALA A 165 -8.18 -13.29 -13.46
C ALA A 165 -7.16 -14.18 -12.72
N ASN A 166 -5.88 -13.82 -12.76
CA ASN A 166 -4.83 -14.52 -12.02
C ASN A 166 -5.03 -14.41 -10.50
N LEU A 167 -5.48 -13.26 -10.01
CA LEU A 167 -5.77 -13.07 -8.58
C LEU A 167 -6.95 -13.94 -8.13
N GLN A 168 -8.00 -14.01 -8.94
CA GLN A 168 -9.15 -14.89 -8.69
C GLN A 168 -8.77 -16.38 -8.76
N ALA A 169 -7.95 -16.76 -9.74
CA ALA A 169 -7.44 -18.12 -9.83
C ALA A 169 -6.59 -18.49 -8.60
N LEU A 170 -5.75 -17.56 -8.14
CA LEU A 170 -4.93 -17.73 -6.93
C LEU A 170 -5.81 -17.89 -5.69
N SER A 171 -6.86 -17.09 -5.52
CA SER A 171 -7.74 -17.18 -4.35
C SER A 171 -8.50 -18.52 -4.28
N VAL A 172 -8.77 -19.16 -5.42
CA VAL A 172 -9.41 -20.49 -5.44
C VAL A 172 -8.39 -21.61 -5.20
N THR A 173 -7.19 -21.49 -5.78
CA THR A 173 -6.20 -22.58 -5.82
C THR A 173 -5.24 -22.60 -4.63
N ASN A 174 -4.84 -21.44 -4.12
CA ASN A 174 -4.04 -21.31 -2.92
C ASN A 174 -4.95 -21.00 -1.73
N LYS A 175 -5.14 -21.95 -0.81
CA LYS A 175 -5.98 -21.74 0.39
C LYS A 175 -5.23 -21.14 1.58
N GLN A 176 -3.93 -20.87 1.47
CA GLN A 176 -3.12 -20.30 2.55
C GLN A 176 -3.61 -18.89 2.93
N TRP A 177 -4.14 -18.13 1.97
CA TRP A 177 -4.71 -16.80 2.27
C TRP A 177 -5.84 -16.89 3.30
N ILE A 178 -6.63 -17.98 3.31
CA ILE A 178 -7.69 -18.17 4.29
C ILE A 178 -7.04 -18.16 5.67
N THR A 179 -6.05 -19.02 5.92
CA THR A 179 -5.40 -19.07 7.24
C THR A 179 -4.66 -17.79 7.62
N VAL A 180 -4.13 -17.05 6.65
CA VAL A 180 -3.34 -15.84 6.89
C VAL A 180 -4.23 -14.62 7.18
N LEU A 181 -5.39 -14.50 6.51
CA LEU A 181 -6.23 -13.31 6.49
C LEU A 181 -7.54 -13.44 7.29
N LYS A 182 -7.96 -14.66 7.68
CA LYS A 182 -9.28 -14.92 8.30
C LYS A 182 -9.58 -14.08 9.55
N ASP A 183 -8.60 -13.92 10.42
CA ASP A 183 -8.81 -13.24 11.70
C ASP A 183 -9.03 -11.73 11.52
N ASP A 184 -8.48 -11.14 10.45
CA ASP A 184 -8.67 -9.73 10.12
C ASP A 184 -9.94 -9.48 9.29
N GLU A 185 -10.40 -10.49 8.53
CA GLU A 185 -11.66 -10.44 7.78
C GLU A 185 -12.87 -10.29 8.73
N VAL A 186 -12.90 -11.06 9.83
CA VAL A 186 -13.93 -10.94 10.86
C VAL A 186 -13.89 -9.55 11.51
N SER A 187 -12.69 -9.02 11.80
CA SER A 187 -12.54 -7.68 12.36
C SER A 187 -12.98 -6.59 11.37
N PHE A 188 -12.73 -6.78 10.07
CA PHE A 188 -13.20 -5.88 9.02
C PHE A 188 -14.72 -5.91 8.88
N GLU A 189 -15.33 -7.09 8.80
CA GLU A 189 -16.78 -7.27 8.71
C GLU A 189 -17.50 -6.72 9.95
N GLU A 190 -17.00 -6.95 11.16
CA GLU A 190 -17.57 -6.40 12.40
C GLU A 190 -17.49 -4.86 12.42
N THR A 191 -16.35 -4.31 12.04
CA THR A 191 -16.18 -2.85 11.89
C THR A 191 -17.16 -2.32 10.85
N PHE A 192 -17.24 -2.96 9.69
CA PHE A 192 -18.11 -2.57 8.59
C PHE A 192 -19.61 -2.69 8.91
N HIS A 193 -20.03 -3.76 9.60
CA HIS A 193 -21.41 -3.98 10.02
C HIS A 193 -21.83 -3.01 11.12
N ALA A 194 -20.95 -2.67 12.06
CA ALA A 194 -21.22 -1.61 13.05
C ALA A 194 -21.53 -0.26 12.34
N HIS A 195 -20.90 0.00 11.20
CA HIS A 195 -21.14 1.19 10.39
C HIS A 195 -22.47 1.14 9.60
N GLN A 196 -22.85 -0.02 9.04
CA GLN A 196 -24.14 -0.17 8.35
C GLN A 196 -25.35 -0.06 9.28
N ILE A 197 -25.22 -0.48 10.55
CA ILE A 197 -26.30 -0.42 11.54
C ILE A 197 -26.45 1.01 12.10
N GLY A 198 -25.38 1.82 12.10
CA GLY A 198 -25.39 3.20 12.61
C GLY A 198 -25.98 4.26 11.66
N LYS A 199 -25.84 4.09 10.34
CA LYS A 199 -26.45 4.98 9.34
C LYS A 199 -26.72 4.20 8.06
N GLY A 200 -27.94 4.34 7.51
CA GLY A 200 -28.30 3.85 6.19
C GLY A 200 -27.21 4.15 5.15
N SER A 201 -26.55 3.08 4.73
CA SER A 201 -25.64 2.93 3.60
C SER A 201 -24.75 4.13 3.24
N MET A 202 -23.58 4.19 3.88
CA MET A 202 -22.46 5.01 3.40
C MET A 202 -21.94 4.49 2.03
N PHE A 203 -21.97 3.17 1.79
CA PHE A 203 -21.54 2.58 0.51
C PHE A 203 -22.48 2.86 -0.66
N THR A 204 -23.80 2.87 -0.45
CA THR A 204 -24.74 3.27 -1.51
C THR A 204 -24.55 4.75 -1.85
N LYS A 205 -24.13 5.61 -0.91
CA LYS A 205 -23.87 7.02 -1.21
C LYS A 205 -22.55 7.27 -1.95
N CYS A 206 -21.48 6.53 -1.67
CA CYS A 206 -20.25 6.62 -2.46
C CYS A 206 -20.48 6.09 -3.90
N TYR A 207 -21.23 5.00 -4.05
CA TYR A 207 -21.60 4.46 -5.38
C TYR A 207 -22.67 5.32 -6.12
N GLU A 208 -23.58 5.98 -5.39
CA GLU A 208 -24.58 6.91 -5.95
C GLU A 208 -23.98 8.28 -6.33
N ALA A 209 -22.89 8.71 -5.68
CA ALA A 209 -22.15 9.90 -6.09
C ALA A 209 -21.45 9.69 -7.44
N GLU A 210 -20.86 8.51 -7.67
CA GLU A 210 -20.24 8.14 -8.95
C GLU A 210 -21.25 7.93 -10.10
N THR A 211 -22.52 7.63 -9.80
CA THR A 211 -23.55 7.41 -10.83
C THR A 211 -24.43 8.63 -11.14
N LYS A 212 -24.39 9.68 -10.31
CA LYS A 212 -25.14 10.92 -10.54
C LYS A 212 -24.38 12.00 -11.32
N GLU A 213 -23.08 11.83 -11.56
CA GLU A 213 -22.33 12.67 -12.49
C GLU A 213 -22.17 12.04 -13.89
N ILE A 214 -22.79 10.88 -14.13
CA ILE A 214 -22.73 10.15 -15.42
C ILE A 214 -24.09 10.19 -16.18
N PHE A 215 -25.09 10.92 -15.68
CA PHE A 215 -26.31 11.27 -16.44
C PHE A 215 -26.74 12.71 -16.26
#